data_AF-A0A1F5ELF2-F1
#
_entry.id   AF-A0A1F5ELF2-F1
#
_cell.length_a   1.000
_cell.length_b   1.000
_cell.length_c   1.000
_cell.angle_alpha   90.00
_cell.angle_beta   90.00
_cell.angle_gamma   90.00
#
_symmetry.space_group_name_H-M   'P 1'
#
loop_
_entity.id
_entity.type
_entity.pdbx_description
1 polymer ?
#
loop_
_entity_poly.entity_id
_entity_poly.type
_entity_poly.pdbx_seq_one_letter_code
_entity_poly.pdbx_strand_id
1 'polypeptide(L)'
;MSRIILPIILIIISAGTFVIFIDPTYKNIGELKAEKVQYDEARNKSKELRTIRDGLLEKYSSFSDNDLERVKKMIPDNVDNIKLVMDINAIAAKYGAIIRDIKLNAPIDNPDIRAGAQDSKYGFVTLSFSMTSSYEDFVTFITDLKDSLRLVDITDLSFKVTPEEVNSYKFNFTIKTYWLK
;
A
#
# COMPACT_ATOMS: atom_id res chain seq x y z
N MET A 1 13.20 -10.82 84.85
CA MET A 1 13.81 -10.38 83.57
C MET A 1 13.84 -11.43 82.45
N SER A 2 13.61 -12.75 82.69
CA SER A 2 13.60 -13.75 81.60
C SER A 2 12.27 -13.94 80.86
N ARG A 3 11.17 -13.32 81.30
CA ARG A 3 9.83 -13.49 80.68
C ARG A 3 9.58 -12.59 79.45
N ILE A 4 10.45 -11.63 79.17
CA ILE A 4 10.29 -10.65 78.08
C ILE A 4 11.28 -10.91 76.93
N ILE A 5 12.36 -11.66 77.17
CA ILE A 5 13.40 -11.94 76.16
C ILE A 5 12.90 -12.93 75.09
N LEU A 6 12.16 -13.96 75.49
CA LEU A 6 11.58 -14.95 74.57
C LEU A 6 10.60 -14.33 73.55
N PRO A 7 9.60 -13.50 73.93
CA PRO A 7 8.73 -12.85 72.96
C PRO A 7 9.47 -11.84 72.07
N ILE A 8 10.51 -11.16 72.56
CA ILE A 8 11.33 -10.25 71.74
C ILE A 8 12.10 -11.02 70.66
N ILE A 9 12.70 -12.17 71.00
CA ILE A 9 13.42 -13.02 70.03
C ILE A 9 12.45 -13.56 68.97
N LEU A 10 11.24 -13.97 69.34
CA LEU A 10 10.22 -14.43 68.40
C LEU A 10 9.78 -13.32 67.43
N ILE A 11 9.64 -12.08 67.92
CA ILE A 11 9.31 -10.92 67.07
C ILE A 11 10.45 -10.62 66.09
N ILE A 12 11.71 -10.68 66.56
CA ILE A 12 12.89 -10.45 65.70
C ILE A 12 13.01 -11.55 64.64
N ILE A 13 12.80 -12.82 65.01
CA ILE A 13 12.82 -13.94 64.06
C ILE A 13 11.71 -13.76 63.03
N SER A 14 10.49 -13.44 63.46
CA SER A 14 9.36 -13.20 62.56
C SER A 14 9.62 -12.07 61.58
N ALA A 15 10.14 -10.93 62.07
CA ALA A 15 10.51 -9.79 61.24
C ALA A 15 11.65 -10.14 60.28
N GLY A 16 12.66 -10.89 60.74
CA GLY A 16 13.77 -11.37 59.93
C GLY A 16 13.32 -12.27 58.79
N THR A 17 12.48 -13.27 59.05
CA THR A 17 11.90 -14.12 57.99
C THR A 17 11.02 -13.34 57.03
N PHE A 18 10.28 -12.34 57.51
CA PHE A 18 9.42 -11.52 56.65
C PHE A 18 10.24 -10.70 55.65
N VAL A 19 11.32 -10.06 56.11
CA VAL A 19 12.16 -9.21 55.23
C VAL A 19 13.06 -10.05 54.32
N ILE A 20 13.61 -11.16 54.81
CA ILE A 20 14.56 -11.99 54.04
C ILE A 20 13.85 -12.88 53.02
N PHE A 21 12.65 -13.39 53.32
CA PHE A 21 11.95 -14.34 52.44
C PHE A 21 10.66 -13.80 51.84
N ILE A 22 9.81 -13.11 52.61
CA ILE A 22 8.44 -12.78 52.15
C ILE A 22 8.47 -11.58 51.19
N ASP A 23 9.15 -10.48 51.53
CA ASP A 23 9.25 -9.30 50.67
C ASP A 23 9.90 -9.57 49.28
N PRO A 24 11.06 -10.23 49.19
CA PRO A 24 11.67 -10.52 47.88
C PRO A 24 10.85 -11.53 47.06
N THR A 25 10.20 -12.50 47.70
CA THR A 25 9.34 -13.46 46.99
C THR A 25 8.09 -12.78 46.42
N TYR A 26 7.49 -11.84 47.15
CA TYR A 26 6.36 -11.05 46.64
C TYR A 26 6.75 -10.15 45.47
N LYS A 27 7.93 -9.52 45.52
CA LYS A 27 8.46 -8.70 44.40
C LYS A 27 8.74 -9.55 43.16
N ASN A 28 9.39 -10.71 43.32
CA ASN A 28 9.62 -11.65 42.22
C ASN A 28 8.31 -12.14 41.59
N ILE A 29 7.27 -12.44 42.39
CA ILE A 29 5.95 -12.81 41.86
C ILE A 29 5.32 -11.64 41.08
N GLY A 30 5.50 -10.40 41.54
CA GLY A 30 5.06 -9.20 40.84
C GLY A 30 5.75 -9.03 39.48
N GLU A 31 7.07 -9.19 39.43
CA GLU A 31 7.88 -9.13 38.19
C GLU A 31 7.51 -10.24 37.21
N LEU A 32 7.42 -11.50 37.68
CA LEU A 32 6.99 -12.64 36.84
C LEU A 32 5.55 -12.45 36.32
N LYS A 33 4.67 -11.82 37.10
CA LYS A 33 3.31 -11.50 36.66
C LYS A 33 3.31 -10.41 35.58
N ALA A 34 4.18 -9.40 35.69
CA ALA A 34 4.36 -8.40 34.65
C ALA A 34 4.95 -9.00 33.36
N GLU A 35 5.94 -9.89 33.47
CA GLU A 35 6.51 -10.62 32.33
C GLU A 35 5.46 -11.50 31.64
N LYS A 36 4.63 -12.21 32.43
CA LYS A 36 3.51 -12.99 31.90
C LYS A 36 2.51 -12.14 31.11
N VAL A 37 2.19 -10.93 31.59
CA VAL A 37 1.30 -10.00 30.87
C VAL A 37 1.90 -9.60 29.52
N GLN A 38 3.22 -9.35 29.45
CA GLN A 38 3.90 -9.04 28.19
C GLN A 38 3.87 -10.22 27.20
N TYR A 39 4.11 -11.45 27.69
CA TYR A 39 4.02 -12.64 26.84
C TYR A 39 2.58 -12.92 26.38
N ASP A 40 1.59 -12.73 27.24
CA ASP A 40 0.18 -12.88 26.87
C ASP A 40 -0.25 -11.82 25.85
N GLU A 41 0.25 -10.59 25.95
CA GLU A 41 0.03 -9.53 24.95
C GLU A 41 0.68 -9.88 23.60
N ALA A 42 1.94 -10.31 23.59
CA ALA A 42 2.63 -10.75 22.38
C ALA A 42 1.92 -11.95 21.72
N ARG A 43 1.41 -12.88 22.54
CA ARG A 43 0.63 -14.04 22.09
C ARG A 43 -0.71 -13.62 21.49
N ASN A 44 -1.41 -12.66 22.10
CA ASN A 44 -2.66 -12.13 21.57
C ASN A 44 -2.44 -11.38 20.25
N LYS A 45 -1.40 -10.53 20.17
CA LYS A 45 -1.00 -9.88 18.91
C LYS A 45 -0.69 -10.89 17.81
N SER A 46 -0.01 -11.99 18.15
CA SER A 46 0.27 -13.08 17.20
C SER A 46 -0.99 -13.79 16.72
N LYS A 47 -1.98 -13.99 17.60
CA LYS A 47 -3.29 -14.56 17.22
C LYS A 47 -4.06 -13.62 16.30
N GLU A 48 -4.09 -12.33 16.61
CA GLU A 48 -4.74 -11.32 15.78
C GLU A 48 -4.12 -11.27 14.38
N LEU A 49 -2.78 -11.27 14.31
CA LEU A 49 -2.05 -11.32 13.04
C LEU A 49 -2.38 -12.59 12.24
N ARG A 50 -2.52 -13.72 12.93
CA ARG A 50 -2.92 -14.98 12.30
C ARG A 50 -4.33 -14.92 11.75
N THR A 51 -5.29 -14.36 12.48
CA THR A 51 -6.67 -14.17 11.99
C THR A 51 -6.71 -13.25 10.78
N ILE A 52 -5.96 -12.13 10.81
CA ILE A 52 -5.87 -11.20 9.67
C ILE A 52 -5.26 -11.91 8.46
N ARG A 53 -4.17 -12.65 8.65
CA ARG A 53 -3.52 -13.44 7.60
C ARG A 53 -4.47 -14.48 7.03
N ASP A 54 -5.15 -15.24 7.88
CA ASP A 54 -6.05 -16.31 7.45
C ASP A 54 -7.25 -15.73 6.67
N GLY A 55 -7.79 -14.58 7.10
CA GLY A 55 -8.82 -13.86 6.33
C GLY A 55 -8.32 -13.24 5.03
N LEU A 56 -7.07 -12.78 4.96
CA LEU A 56 -6.43 -12.32 3.73
C LEU A 56 -6.16 -13.50 2.77
N LEU A 57 -5.74 -14.65 3.29
CA LEU A 57 -5.54 -15.88 2.51
C LEU A 57 -6.85 -16.43 1.97
N GLU A 58 -7.93 -16.38 2.75
CA GLU A 58 -9.26 -16.77 2.30
C GLU A 58 -9.75 -15.87 1.16
N LYS A 59 -9.61 -14.54 1.32
CA LYS A 59 -9.91 -13.59 0.23
C LYS A 59 -9.02 -13.82 -0.98
N TYR A 60 -7.72 -14.02 -0.79
CA TYR A 60 -6.77 -14.30 -1.87
C TYR A 60 -7.12 -15.58 -2.63
N SER A 61 -7.45 -16.65 -1.90
CA SER A 61 -7.83 -17.95 -2.47
C SER A 61 -9.23 -17.95 -3.09
N SER A 62 -10.04 -16.92 -2.82
CA SER A 62 -11.34 -16.73 -3.47
C SER A 62 -11.23 -16.19 -4.90
N PHE A 63 -10.06 -15.66 -5.28
CA PHE A 63 -9.76 -15.30 -6.67
C PHE A 63 -9.23 -16.51 -7.42
N SER A 64 -9.68 -16.73 -8.66
CA SER A 64 -9.12 -17.77 -9.53
C SER A 64 -7.69 -17.39 -9.95
N ASP A 65 -6.83 -18.38 -10.24
CA ASP A 65 -5.46 -18.12 -10.71
C ASP A 65 -5.43 -17.23 -11.97
N ASN A 66 -6.43 -17.36 -12.84
CA ASN A 66 -6.58 -16.54 -14.03
C ASN A 66 -6.92 -15.08 -13.70
N ASP A 67 -7.82 -14.85 -12.74
CA ASP A 67 -8.16 -13.50 -12.30
C ASP A 67 -6.97 -12.84 -11.60
N LEU A 68 -6.19 -13.62 -10.84
CA LEU A 68 -4.98 -13.14 -10.19
C LEU A 68 -3.91 -12.71 -11.22
N GLU A 69 -3.71 -13.48 -12.29
CA GLU A 69 -2.82 -13.08 -13.39
C GLU A 69 -3.31 -11.80 -14.09
N ARG A 70 -4.62 -11.67 -14.31
CA ARG A 70 -5.21 -10.46 -14.89
C ARG A 70 -5.03 -9.26 -13.97
N VAL A 71 -5.22 -9.41 -12.67
CA VAL A 71 -5.00 -8.34 -11.67
C VAL A 71 -3.54 -7.92 -11.61
N LYS A 72 -2.59 -8.88 -11.57
CA LYS A 72 -1.15 -8.58 -11.63
C LYS A 72 -0.74 -7.85 -12.91
N LYS A 73 -1.42 -8.14 -14.03
CA LYS A 73 -1.20 -7.44 -15.30
C LYS A 73 -1.86 -6.05 -15.33
N MET A 74 -2.98 -5.88 -14.63
CA MET A 74 -3.72 -4.63 -14.53
C MET A 74 -3.06 -3.61 -13.63
N ILE A 75 -2.50 -4.08 -12.52
CA ILE A 75 -1.76 -3.27 -11.57
C ILE A 75 -0.44 -3.97 -11.26
N PRO A 76 0.64 -3.67 -11.99
CA PRO A 76 1.95 -4.26 -11.71
C PRO A 76 2.52 -3.74 -10.39
N ASP A 77 3.21 -4.63 -9.66
CA ASP A 77 3.82 -4.36 -8.35
C ASP A 77 5.02 -3.39 -8.44
N ASN A 78 5.52 -3.13 -9.64
CA ASN A 78 6.55 -2.14 -9.90
C ASN A 78 6.32 -1.44 -11.23
N VAL A 79 6.46 -0.11 -11.24
CA VAL A 79 6.45 0.63 -12.49
C VAL A 79 7.89 0.84 -12.93
N ASP A 80 8.33 -0.05 -13.83
CA ASP A 80 9.35 0.34 -14.78
C ASP A 80 8.71 1.33 -15.77
N ASN A 81 8.70 2.61 -15.37
CA ASN A 81 8.02 3.70 -16.06
C ASN A 81 8.37 3.76 -17.54
N ILE A 82 9.57 3.30 -17.89
CA ILE A 82 10.08 3.23 -19.25
C ILE A 82 9.33 2.18 -20.07
N LYS A 83 9.06 0.99 -19.51
CA LYS A 83 8.32 -0.08 -20.18
C LYS A 83 6.86 0.30 -20.43
N LEU A 84 6.23 0.98 -19.47
CA LEU A 84 4.88 1.53 -19.61
C LEU A 84 4.77 2.51 -20.78
N VAL A 85 5.71 3.46 -20.86
CA VAL A 85 5.78 4.43 -21.96
C VAL A 85 6.00 3.73 -23.30
N MET A 86 6.86 2.71 -23.36
CA MET A 86 7.09 1.93 -24.58
C MET A 86 5.85 1.17 -25.05
N ASP A 87 5.13 0.50 -24.15
CA ASP A 87 3.91 -0.24 -24.48
C ASP A 87 2.82 0.70 -25.03
N ILE A 88 2.63 1.86 -24.38
CA ILE A 88 1.62 2.83 -24.81
C ILE A 88 2.04 3.50 -26.12
N ASN A 89 3.33 3.75 -26.33
CA ASN A 89 3.83 4.23 -27.61
C ASN A 89 3.58 3.22 -28.74
N ALA A 90 3.71 1.91 -28.48
CA ALA A 90 3.41 0.87 -29.46
C ALA A 90 1.92 0.81 -29.84
N ILE A 91 1.02 1.06 -28.88
CA ILE A 91 -0.42 1.17 -29.15
C ILE A 91 -0.72 2.46 -29.92
N ALA A 92 -0.17 3.59 -29.46
CA ALA A 92 -0.36 4.90 -30.06
C ALA A 92 0.13 4.93 -31.53
N ALA A 93 1.26 4.30 -31.82
CA ALA A 93 1.81 4.17 -33.17
C ALA A 93 0.87 3.47 -34.16
N LYS A 94 0.02 2.53 -33.71
CA LYS A 94 -0.96 1.86 -34.58
C LYS A 94 -2.04 2.81 -35.10
N TYR A 95 -2.37 3.86 -34.36
CA TYR A 95 -3.43 4.82 -34.67
C TYR A 95 -2.87 6.20 -35.04
N GLY A 96 -1.55 6.31 -35.29
CA GLY A 96 -0.90 7.59 -35.60
C GLY A 96 -0.92 8.59 -34.44
N ALA A 97 -1.21 8.15 -33.21
CA ALA A 97 -1.14 8.97 -32.02
C ALA A 97 0.32 9.14 -31.56
N ILE A 98 0.70 10.37 -31.23
CA ILE A 98 2.06 10.73 -30.82
C ILE A 98 2.03 11.20 -29.36
N ILE A 99 2.93 10.67 -28.53
CA ILE A 99 3.10 11.12 -27.15
C ILE A 99 3.72 12.53 -27.19
N ARG A 100 3.07 13.49 -26.51
CA ARG A 100 3.56 14.87 -26.43
C ARG A 100 4.33 15.13 -25.15
N ASP A 101 3.82 14.65 -24.02
CA ASP A 101 4.34 15.00 -22.71
C ASP A 101 4.14 13.83 -21.74
N ILE A 102 5.14 13.58 -20.90
CA ILE A 102 5.11 12.50 -19.90
C ILE A 102 5.39 13.14 -18.55
N LYS A 103 4.40 13.15 -17.66
CA LYS A 103 4.54 13.63 -16.28
C LYS A 103 4.45 12.46 -15.33
N LEU A 104 5.60 12.06 -14.80
CA LEU A 104 5.67 11.13 -13.67
C LEU A 104 5.31 11.86 -12.39
N ASN A 105 4.13 11.54 -11.85
CA ASN A 105 3.73 11.96 -10.52
C ASN A 105 3.88 10.77 -9.56
N ALA A 106 5.07 10.17 -9.54
CA ALA A 106 5.44 9.28 -8.46
C ALA A 106 5.77 10.15 -7.23
N PRO A 107 5.26 9.84 -6.03
CA PRO A 107 5.86 10.35 -4.81
C PRO A 107 7.32 9.91 -4.82
N ILE A 108 8.23 10.85 -5.01
CA ILE A 108 9.66 10.60 -4.83
C ILE A 108 9.81 10.12 -3.39
N ASP A 109 10.43 8.96 -3.19
CA ASP A 109 10.74 8.40 -1.86
C ASP A 109 11.87 9.23 -1.22
N ASN A 110 11.62 10.53 -1.08
CA ASN A 110 12.53 11.49 -0.50
C ASN A 110 12.12 11.69 0.95
N PRO A 111 12.94 11.28 1.93
CA PRO A 111 12.60 11.32 3.35
C PRO A 111 12.32 12.74 3.89
N ASP A 112 12.71 13.79 3.15
CA ASP A 112 12.55 15.20 3.55
C ASP A 112 11.19 15.83 3.17
N ILE A 113 10.34 15.16 2.37
CA ILE A 113 9.01 15.68 1.99
C ILE A 113 7.90 14.91 2.75
N ARG A 114 8.01 14.85 4.08
CA ARG A 114 7.00 14.21 4.96
C ARG A 114 6.04 15.20 5.63
N ALA A 115 6.05 16.46 5.22
CA ALA A 115 5.10 17.46 5.69
C ALA A 115 4.00 17.69 4.62
N GLY A 116 3.01 16.80 4.57
CA GLY A 116 1.73 17.07 3.90
C GLY A 116 1.38 16.21 2.68
N ALA A 117 2.24 15.29 2.24
CA ALA A 117 1.86 14.33 1.21
C ALA A 117 1.03 13.21 1.84
N GLN A 118 -0.24 13.13 1.46
CA GLN A 118 -1.14 12.03 1.76
C GLN A 118 -0.44 10.71 1.42
N ASP A 119 -0.35 9.78 2.37
CA ASP A 119 0.28 8.45 2.19
C ASP A 119 -0.56 7.62 1.22
N SER A 120 -0.44 7.92 -0.08
CA SER A 120 -1.19 7.25 -1.12
C SER A 120 -0.61 5.85 -1.27
N LYS A 121 -1.45 4.83 -1.03
CA LYS A 121 -1.12 3.41 -1.23
C LYS A 121 -0.84 3.03 -2.70
N TYR A 122 -0.90 4.02 -3.59
CA TYR A 122 -0.72 3.88 -5.03
C TYR A 122 0.03 5.10 -5.57
N GLY A 123 0.76 4.90 -6.67
CA GLY A 123 1.32 5.97 -7.49
C GLY A 123 0.57 6.09 -8.82
N PHE A 124 0.73 7.21 -9.53
CA PHE A 124 0.16 7.40 -10.86
C PHE A 124 1.09 8.15 -11.82
N VAL A 125 1.01 7.80 -13.11
CA VAL A 125 1.72 8.47 -14.20
C VAL A 125 0.69 9.14 -15.08
N THR A 126 0.95 10.39 -15.44
CA THR A 126 0.12 11.16 -16.37
C THR A 126 0.82 11.25 -17.72
N LEU A 127 0.14 10.87 -18.80
CA LEU A 127 0.67 10.86 -20.16
C LEU A 127 -0.24 11.69 -21.05
N SER A 128 0.33 12.66 -21.76
CA SER A 128 -0.38 13.51 -22.71
C SER A 128 -0.06 13.10 -24.14
N PHE A 129 -1.10 12.95 -24.95
CA PHE A 129 -1.03 12.50 -26.34
C PHE A 129 -1.61 13.54 -27.27
N SER A 130 -1.19 13.46 -28.54
CA SER A 130 -1.95 14.04 -29.62
C SER A 130 -2.08 13.12 -30.81
N MET A 131 -3.27 13.11 -31.38
CA MET A 131 -3.62 12.30 -32.54
C MET A 131 -4.35 13.18 -33.54
N THR A 132 -3.99 13.08 -34.81
CA THR A 132 -4.73 13.71 -35.91
C THR A 132 -5.45 12.61 -36.66
N SER A 133 -6.77 12.57 -36.60
CA SER A 133 -7.57 11.53 -37.25
C SER A 133 -9.03 11.96 -37.44
N SER A 134 -9.83 11.11 -38.08
CA SER A 134 -11.29 11.22 -38.06
C SER A 134 -11.84 11.01 -36.65
N TYR A 135 -13.10 11.43 -36.44
CA TYR A 135 -13.79 11.16 -35.18
C TYR A 135 -14.02 9.67 -34.97
N GLU A 136 -14.38 8.93 -36.03
CA GLU A 136 -14.63 7.49 -35.96
C GLU A 136 -13.39 6.70 -35.50
N ASP A 137 -12.21 7.05 -36.04
CA ASP A 137 -10.96 6.39 -35.65
C ASP A 137 -10.56 6.71 -34.22
N PHE A 138 -10.80 7.95 -33.76
CA PHE A 138 -10.54 8.33 -32.37
C PHE A 138 -11.43 7.56 -31.40
N VAL A 139 -12.72 7.39 -31.70
CA VAL A 139 -13.63 6.57 -30.89
C VAL A 139 -13.17 5.12 -30.83
N THR A 140 -12.70 4.58 -31.95
CA THR A 140 -12.15 3.21 -32.02
C THR A 140 -10.90 3.07 -31.14
N PHE A 141 -9.96 4.02 -31.24
CA PHE A 141 -8.77 4.06 -30.40
C PHE A 141 -9.11 4.10 -28.90
N ILE A 142 -10.06 4.95 -28.48
CA ILE A 142 -10.47 5.02 -27.07
C ILE A 142 -11.16 3.72 -26.62
N THR A 143 -11.90 3.06 -27.51
CA THR A 143 -12.53 1.77 -27.21
C THR A 143 -11.48 0.69 -26.97
N ASP A 144 -10.47 0.61 -27.83
CA ASP A 144 -9.36 -0.33 -27.68
C ASP A 144 -8.50 -0.03 -26.43
N LEU A 145 -8.34 1.26 -26.10
CA LEU A 145 -7.66 1.67 -24.87
C LEU A 145 -8.45 1.26 -23.62
N LYS A 146 -9.78 1.38 -23.65
CA LYS A 146 -10.69 0.96 -22.56
C LYS A 146 -10.68 -0.56 -22.37
N ASP A 147 -10.61 -1.33 -23.45
CA ASP A 147 -10.58 -2.80 -23.40
C ASP A 147 -9.18 -3.35 -23.04
N SER A 148 -8.17 -2.48 -22.97
CA SER A 148 -6.84 -2.83 -22.50
C SER A 148 -6.86 -3.27 -21.04
N LEU A 149 -6.01 -4.25 -20.71
CA LEU A 149 -5.90 -4.83 -19.37
C LEU A 149 -5.32 -3.87 -18.31
N ARG A 150 -5.04 -2.59 -18.60
CA ARG A 150 -4.50 -1.62 -17.64
C ARG A 150 -5.56 -0.64 -17.17
N LEU A 151 -5.51 -0.26 -15.90
CA LEU A 151 -6.36 0.82 -15.37
C LEU A 151 -5.90 2.17 -15.97
N VAL A 152 -6.72 2.74 -16.84
CA VAL A 152 -6.44 4.01 -17.53
C VAL A 152 -7.63 4.95 -17.39
N ASP A 153 -7.38 6.15 -16.86
CA ASP A 153 -8.38 7.22 -16.75
C ASP A 153 -8.04 8.36 -17.69
N ILE A 154 -9.01 8.84 -18.48
CA ILE A 154 -8.85 10.06 -19.28
C ILE A 154 -9.18 11.25 -18.39
N THR A 155 -8.21 12.14 -18.18
CA THR A 155 -8.38 13.31 -17.30
C THR A 155 -8.60 14.62 -18.04
N ASP A 156 -8.15 14.69 -19.28
CA ASP A 156 -8.32 15.87 -20.13
C ASP A 156 -8.51 15.41 -21.58
N LEU A 157 -9.40 16.09 -22.31
CA LEU A 157 -9.66 15.85 -23.72
C LEU A 157 -10.02 17.18 -24.39
N SER A 158 -9.31 17.52 -25.45
CA SER A 158 -9.59 18.66 -26.32
C SER A 158 -9.45 18.26 -27.79
N PHE A 159 -10.23 18.88 -28.66
CA PHE A 159 -10.13 18.67 -30.11
C PHE A 159 -10.14 20.00 -30.85
N LYS A 160 -9.50 20.03 -32.03
CA LYS A 160 -9.48 21.16 -32.94
C LYS A 160 -9.64 20.69 -34.38
N VAL A 161 -10.39 21.43 -35.19
CA VAL A 161 -10.53 21.16 -36.63
C VAL A 161 -9.21 21.48 -37.33
N THR A 162 -8.75 20.59 -38.21
CA THR A 162 -7.58 20.85 -39.06
C THR A 162 -8.07 21.47 -40.38
N PRO A 163 -7.76 22.74 -40.69
CA PRO A 163 -8.34 23.44 -41.86
C PRO A 163 -7.97 22.85 -43.22
N GLU A 164 -6.91 22.05 -43.27
CA GLU A 164 -6.26 21.59 -44.50
C GLU A 164 -6.78 20.22 -44.98
N GLU A 165 -7.51 19.48 -44.13
CA GLU A 165 -7.97 18.12 -44.41
C GLU A 165 -9.45 17.95 -44.04
N VAL A 166 -10.23 17.43 -44.99
CA VAL A 166 -11.65 17.13 -44.77
C VAL A 166 -11.79 15.98 -43.78
N ASN A 167 -12.65 16.15 -42.76
CA ASN A 167 -12.92 15.17 -41.71
C ASN A 167 -11.70 14.80 -40.85
N SER A 168 -10.73 15.71 -40.70
CA SER A 168 -9.53 15.53 -39.89
C SER A 168 -9.57 16.45 -38.66
N TYR A 169 -9.40 15.86 -37.48
CA TYR A 169 -9.40 16.55 -36.20
C TYR A 169 -8.13 16.25 -35.43
N LYS A 170 -7.57 17.29 -34.81
CA LYS A 170 -6.45 17.17 -33.89
C LYS A 170 -6.97 17.02 -32.47
N PHE A 171 -6.91 15.80 -31.96
CA PHE A 171 -7.21 15.43 -30.58
C PHE A 171 -5.97 15.61 -29.71
N ASN A 172 -6.14 16.22 -28.54
CA ASN A 172 -5.16 16.18 -27.45
C ASN A 172 -5.86 15.62 -26.23
N PHE A 173 -5.28 14.60 -25.63
CA PHE A 173 -5.88 13.97 -24.46
C PHE A 173 -4.80 13.55 -23.47
N THR A 174 -5.18 13.52 -22.21
CA THR A 174 -4.30 13.15 -21.11
C THR A 174 -4.90 11.95 -20.40
N ILE A 175 -4.07 10.93 -20.18
CA ILE A 175 -4.45 9.74 -19.43
C ILE A 175 -3.64 9.61 -18.14
N LYS A 176 -4.25 9.02 -17.12
CA LYS A 176 -3.60 8.57 -15.90
C LYS A 176 -3.63 7.06 -15.81
N THR A 177 -2.52 6.47 -15.41
CA THR A 177 -2.39 5.04 -15.11
C THR A 177 -1.75 4.86 -13.75
N TYR A 178 -2.09 3.76 -13.08
CA TYR A 178 -1.85 3.59 -11.64
C TYR A 178 -1.02 2.35 -11.33
N TRP A 179 -0.34 2.35 -10.18
CA TRP A 179 0.32 1.17 -9.62
C TRP A 179 0.22 1.13 -8.10
N LEU A 180 0.37 -0.06 -7.52
CA LEU A 180 0.39 -0.26 -6.07
C LEU A 180 1.80 0.01 -5.51
N LYS A 181 1.87 0.60 -4.31
CA LYS A 181 3.09 0.81 -3.55
C LYS A 181 3.44 -0.40 -2.70
#